data_AF-A0A1G9ZC72-F1
#
_entry.id   AF-A0A1G9ZC72-F1
#
_cell.length_a   1.000
_cell.length_b   1.000
_cell.length_c   1.000
_cell.angle_alpha   90.00
_cell.angle_beta   90.00
_cell.angle_gamma   90.00
#
_symmetry.space_group_name_H-M   'P 1'
#
loop_
_entity.id
_entity.type
_entity.pdbx_description
1 polymer ?
#
loop_
_entity_poly.entity_id
_entity_poly.type
_entity_poly.pdbx_seq_one_letter_code
_entity_poly.pdbx_strand_id
1 'polypeptide(L)'
;MQIPYKFRRDGVQDGRDRVPLFLKPDTKSAERDALRELEERFDADVSLTDLREALVMVGLEHLDEVEGELEEWGYGMTFEE
;
A
#
# COMPACT_ATOMS: atom_id res chain seq x y z
N MET A 1 26.86 -2.32 -4.18
CA MET A 1 25.89 -1.23 -4.44
C MET A 1 24.79 -1.80 -5.31
N GLN A 2 23.57 -1.89 -4.81
CA GLN A 2 22.43 -2.39 -5.59
C GLN A 2 21.77 -1.21 -6.29
N ILE A 3 21.48 -1.34 -7.59
CA ILE A 3 20.74 -0.32 -8.35
C ILE A 3 19.31 -0.24 -7.75
N PRO A 4 18.80 0.95 -7.41
CA PRO A 4 17.45 1.10 -6.88
C PRO A 4 16.39 0.49 -7.80
N TYR A 5 15.32 -0.07 -7.23
CA TYR A 5 14.32 -0.86 -7.95
C TYR A 5 13.70 -0.13 -9.16
N LYS A 6 13.36 1.16 -9.04
CA LYS A 6 12.79 1.97 -10.14
C LYS A 6 13.68 1.99 -11.40
N PHE A 7 15.00 1.91 -11.25
CA PHE A 7 15.97 1.92 -12.36
C PHE A 7 16.34 0.52 -12.87
N ARG A 8 15.84 -0.55 -12.25
CA ARG A 8 16.11 -1.94 -12.66
C ARG A 8 15.04 -2.57 -13.55
N ARG A 9 13.94 -1.85 -13.82
CA ARG A 9 12.76 -2.35 -14.54
C ARG A 9 12.52 -1.54 -15.81
N ASP A 10 11.88 -2.14 -16.80
CA ASP A 10 11.48 -1.49 -18.05
C ASP A 10 10.09 -0.82 -17.91
N GLY A 11 9.24 -1.36 -17.03
CA GLY A 11 7.90 -0.89 -16.74
C GLY A 11 7.47 -1.18 -15.30
N VAL A 12 6.41 -0.50 -14.85
CA VAL A 12 5.95 -0.63 -13.47
C VAL A 12 5.29 -1.99 -13.18
N GLN A 13 4.95 -2.78 -14.19
CA GLN A 13 4.37 -4.11 -14.00
C GLN A 13 5.40 -5.23 -14.05
N ASP A 14 6.67 -4.91 -14.36
CA ASP A 14 7.68 -5.92 -14.62
C ASP A 14 8.00 -6.74 -13.38
N GLY A 15 7.94 -8.06 -13.54
CA GLY A 15 8.21 -9.01 -12.47
C GLY A 15 7.16 -9.03 -11.36
N ARG A 16 5.97 -8.42 -11.57
CA ARG A 16 4.87 -8.43 -10.62
C ARG A 16 3.77 -9.40 -11.05
N ASP A 17 3.23 -10.14 -10.09
CA ASP A 17 1.99 -10.87 -10.28
C ASP A 17 0.78 -9.93 -10.19
N ARG A 18 -0.21 -10.15 -11.06
CA ARG A 18 -1.42 -9.33 -11.08
C ARG A 18 -2.35 -9.72 -9.92
N VAL A 19 -2.52 -8.83 -8.95
CA VAL A 19 -3.45 -9.01 -7.81
C VAL A 19 -4.60 -7.98 -7.90
N PRO A 20 -5.87 -8.41 -8.02
CA PRO A 20 -7.00 -7.49 -7.94
C PRO A 20 -7.23 -7.05 -6.48
N LEU A 21 -7.23 -5.73 -6.24
CA LEU A 21 -7.45 -5.13 -4.93
C LEU A 21 -8.69 -4.23 -4.94
N PHE A 22 -9.64 -4.51 -4.04
CA PHE A 22 -10.81 -3.68 -3.81
C PHE A 22 -10.64 -2.91 -2.51
N LEU A 23 -10.81 -1.58 -2.57
CA LEU A 23 -10.65 -0.69 -1.43
C LEU A 23 -12.00 -0.07 -1.04
N LYS A 24 -12.21 0.12 0.27
CA LYS A 24 -13.30 0.97 0.78
C LYS A 24 -13.15 2.40 0.22
N PRO A 25 -14.25 3.16 0.05
CA PRO A 25 -14.19 4.52 -0.51
C PRO A 25 -13.22 5.45 0.23
N ASP A 26 -13.20 5.37 1.55
CA ASP A 26 -12.34 6.21 2.38
C ASP A 26 -10.86 5.85 2.20
N THR A 27 -10.54 4.55 2.22
CA THR A 27 -9.18 4.05 1.93
C THR A 27 -8.71 4.46 0.53
N LYS A 28 -9.60 4.40 -0.47
CA LYS A 28 -9.28 4.83 -1.84
C LYS A 28 -9.02 6.34 -1.93
N SER A 29 -9.66 7.14 -1.08
CA SER A 29 -9.43 8.58 -1.01
C SER A 29 -8.11 8.89 -0.32
N ALA A 30 -7.86 8.26 0.83
CA ALA A 30 -6.59 8.36 1.55
C ALA A 30 -5.38 7.94 0.68
N GLU A 31 -5.51 6.89 -0.12
CA GLU A 31 -4.47 6.47 -1.09
C GLU A 31 -4.14 7.57 -2.12
N ARG A 32 -5.15 8.30 -2.59
CA ARG A 32 -4.94 9.41 -3.55
C ARG A 32 -4.28 10.61 -2.89
N ASP A 33 -4.60 10.88 -1.63
CA ASP A 33 -4.00 11.99 -0.90
C ASP A 33 -2.54 11.67 -0.55
N ALA A 34 -2.25 10.44 -0.11
CA ALA A 34 -0.89 9.96 0.10
C ALA A 34 -0.05 9.99 -1.19
N LEU A 35 -0.66 9.65 -2.35
CA LEU A 35 0.02 9.75 -3.64
C LEU A 35 0.46 11.20 -3.92
N ARG A 36 -0.46 12.16 -3.82
CA ARG A 36 -0.17 13.58 -4.06
C ARG A 36 0.89 14.10 -3.10
N GLU A 37 0.79 13.78 -1.81
CA GLU A 37 1.77 14.20 -0.82
C GLU A 37 3.18 13.69 -1.17
N LEU A 38 3.29 12.42 -1.59
CA LEU A 38 4.59 11.86 -1.97
C LEU A 38 5.11 12.43 -3.27
N GLU A 39 4.26 12.71 -4.25
CA GLU A 39 4.66 13.37 -5.50
C GLU A 39 5.21 14.78 -5.23
N GLU A 40 4.54 15.54 -4.36
CA GLU A 40 5.01 16.86 -3.92
C GLU A 40 6.35 16.76 -3.18
N ARG A 41 6.52 15.78 -2.29
CA ARG A 41 7.75 15.59 -1.52
C ARG A 41 8.93 15.14 -2.37
N PHE A 42 8.70 14.33 -3.38
CA PHE A 42 9.74 13.88 -4.30
C PHE A 42 10.00 14.85 -5.45
N ASP A 43 9.14 15.87 -5.63
CA ASP A 43 9.11 16.73 -6.81
C ASP A 43 9.08 15.90 -8.11
N ALA A 44 8.32 14.81 -8.10
CA ALA A 44 8.29 13.82 -9.17
C ALA A 44 7.06 12.92 -9.12
N ASP A 45 6.63 12.41 -10.28
CA ASP A 45 5.55 11.44 -10.38
C ASP A 45 5.87 10.12 -9.65
N VAL A 46 4.88 9.62 -8.93
CA VAL A 46 4.91 8.34 -8.23
C VAL A 46 3.90 7.41 -8.89
N SER A 47 4.30 6.19 -9.24
CA SER A 47 3.31 5.24 -9.73
C SER A 47 2.40 4.80 -8.60
N LEU A 48 1.09 4.86 -8.80
CA LEU A 48 0.12 4.29 -7.86
C LEU A 48 0.38 2.80 -7.57
N THR A 49 0.92 2.05 -8.54
CA THR A 49 1.27 0.64 -8.30
C THR A 49 2.48 0.51 -7.38
N ASP A 50 3.45 1.42 -7.48
CA ASP A 50 4.60 1.47 -6.55
C ASP A 50 4.17 1.88 -5.16
N LEU A 51 3.30 2.89 -5.06
CA LEU A 51 2.74 3.32 -3.78
C LEU A 51 2.05 2.15 -3.08
N ARG A 52 1.19 1.41 -3.79
CA ARG A 52 0.50 0.24 -3.23
C ARG A 52 1.47 -0.83 -2.76
N GLU A 53 2.47 -1.18 -3.56
CA GLU A 53 3.47 -2.17 -3.14
C GLU A 53 4.25 -1.69 -1.92
N ALA A 54 4.66 -0.42 -1.89
CA ALA A 54 5.35 0.15 -0.74
C ALA A 54 4.47 0.14 0.53
N LEU A 55 3.20 0.50 0.42
CA LEU A 55 2.24 0.42 1.54
C LEU A 55 2.07 -1.02 2.03
N VAL A 56 1.98 -2.00 1.12
CA VAL A 56 1.91 -3.43 1.48
C VAL A 56 3.20 -3.87 2.17
N MET A 57 4.37 -3.52 1.63
CA MET A 57 5.66 -3.89 2.23
C MET A 57 5.80 -3.33 3.65
N VAL A 58 5.47 -2.06 3.86
CA VAL A 58 5.49 -1.45 5.19
C VAL A 58 4.49 -2.15 6.11
N GLY A 59 3.26 -2.38 5.66
CA GLY A 59 2.25 -3.11 6.47
C GLY A 59 2.69 -4.52 6.86
N LEU A 60 3.39 -5.24 5.98
CA LEU A 60 3.96 -6.56 6.27
C LEU A 60 5.07 -6.52 7.34
N GLU A 61 5.74 -5.37 7.50
CA GLU A 61 6.74 -5.14 8.55
C GLU A 61 6.12 -4.62 9.87
N HIS A 62 4.86 -4.19 9.85
CA HIS A 62 4.14 -3.58 10.99
C HIS A 62 2.84 -4.33 11.28
N LEU A 63 2.93 -5.66 11.46
CA LEU A 63 1.75 -6.51 11.62
C LEU A 63 0.90 -6.17 12.85
N ASP A 64 1.49 -5.63 13.91
CA ASP A 64 0.74 -5.21 15.10
C ASP A 64 -0.24 -4.06 14.79
N GLU A 65 0.15 -3.11 13.92
CA GLU A 65 -0.72 -2.03 13.47
C GLU A 65 -1.81 -2.54 12.53
N VAL A 66 -1.46 -3.50 11.66
CA VAL A 66 -2.42 -4.18 10.78
C VAL A 66 -3.42 -4.98 11.59
N GLU A 67 -2.99 -5.65 12.66
CA GLU A 67 -3.87 -6.36 13.60
C GLU A 67 -4.88 -5.40 14.22
N GLY A 68 -4.43 -4.22 14.69
CA GLY A 68 -5.33 -3.19 15.22
C GLY A 68 -6.44 -2.77 14.25
N GLU A 69 -6.10 -2.52 12.98
CA GLU A 69 -7.09 -2.21 11.93
C GLU A 69 -8.07 -3.37 11.70
N LEU A 70 -7.61 -4.62 11.75
CA LEU A 70 -8.46 -5.80 11.60
C LEU A 70 -9.37 -5.98 12.83
N GLU A 71 -8.85 -5.77 14.04
CA GLU A 71 -9.64 -5.79 15.27
C GLU A 71 -10.75 -4.72 15.24
N GLU A 72 -10.45 -3.50 14.77
CA GLU A 72 -11.47 -2.46 14.57
C GLU A 72 -12.57 -2.88 13.58
N TRP A 73 -12.24 -3.74 12.60
CA TRP A 73 -13.23 -4.31 11.68
C TRP A 73 -13.98 -5.51 12.28
N GLY A 74 -13.63 -5.91 13.50
CA GLY A 74 -14.28 -6.98 14.26
C GLY A 74 -13.60 -8.34 14.15
N TYR A 75 -12.41 -8.44 13.56
CA TYR A 75 -11.64 -9.69 13.64
C TYR A 75 -11.29 -9.99 15.10
N GLY A 76 -11.38 -11.26 15.49
CA GLY A 76 -11.14 -11.70 16.88
C GLY A 76 -12.30 -11.44 17.85
N MET A 77 -13.34 -10.71 17.45
CA MET A 77 -14.53 -10.50 18.29
C MET A 77 -15.50 -11.68 18.19
N THR A 78 -15.93 -12.19 19.34
CA THR A 78 -17.05 -13.14 19.45
C THR A 78 -18.25 -12.43 20.06
N PHE A 79 -19.39 -12.46 19.39
CA PHE A 79 -20.66 -12.07 20.01
C PHE A 79 -21.18 -13.29 20.79
N GLU A 80 -20.99 -13.29 22.11
CA GLU A 80 -21.78 -14.19 22.96
C GLU A 80 -23.21 -13.61 23.05
N GLU A 81 -24.22 -14.45 22.84
CA GLU A 81 -25.66 -14.12 22.91
C GLU A 81 -26.12 -13.62 24.30
#